data_AF-A0A1T2Y0Y4-F1
#
_entry.id   AF-A0A1T2Y0Y4-F1
#
_cell.length_a   1.000
_cell.length_b   1.000
_cell.length_c   1.000
_cell.angle_alpha   90.00
_cell.angle_beta   90.00
_cell.angle_gamma   90.00
#
_symmetry.space_group_name_H-M   'P 1'
#
loop_
_entity.id
_entity.type
_entity.pdbx_description
1 polymer ?
#
loop_
_entity_poly.entity_id
_entity_poly.type
_entity_poly.pdbx_seq_one_letter_code
_entity_poly.pdbx_strand_id
1 'polypeptide(L)'
;MITQGMAELTDYGVQLAPGLVLFGLWFALTPRSLTGLRIVILLAAFVLMRDVMTPLGMWAISREVQIAFSANAFVLAVLGGLSVVLIMLLSRLAPELWRLIRWTVGNPSVGLLVGLAVGCLIGVPLRLYQGIEGAAIHGYWVWLPGMVVLAYGANALEEVLFRGFLQGYLEQHVTPLRAALISGVAFAACHAFLALSVTQLGWPVLLFTLVEGLACALVRMRYGVLPAIIAHGTAILLIAVPLT
;
A
#
# COMPACT_ATOMS: atom_id res chain seq x y z
N MET A 1 6.12 2.09 24.98
CA MET A 1 5.08 2.08 23.93
C MET A 1 4.81 3.48 23.37
N ILE A 2 4.01 4.36 24.00
CA ILE A 2 3.64 5.66 23.38
C ILE A 2 4.85 6.58 23.20
N THR A 3 5.65 6.83 24.25
CA THR A 3 6.81 7.75 24.15
C THR A 3 7.85 7.30 23.13
N GLN A 4 8.17 6.00 23.09
CA GLN A 4 9.04 5.42 22.07
C GLN A 4 8.44 5.55 20.66
N GLY A 5 7.14 5.30 20.53
CA GLY A 5 6.45 5.43 19.24
C GLY A 5 6.37 6.88 18.76
N MET A 6 6.24 7.85 19.68
CA MET A 6 6.32 9.26 19.34
C MET A 6 7.71 9.65 18.83
N ALA A 7 8.78 9.07 19.38
CA ALA A 7 10.13 9.27 18.86
C ALA A 7 10.27 8.68 17.44
N GLU A 8 9.88 7.42 17.22
CA GLU A 8 9.87 6.78 15.88
C GLU A 8 9.11 7.62 14.84
N LEU A 9 7.92 8.11 15.20
CA LEU A 9 7.10 8.95 14.31
C LEU A 9 7.71 10.34 14.07
N THR A 10 8.42 10.90 15.04
CA THR A 10 9.10 12.19 14.90
C THR A 10 10.28 12.05 13.95
N ASP A 11 11.11 11.02 14.11
CA ASP A 11 12.24 10.75 13.23
C ASP A 11 11.77 10.51 11.79
N TYR A 12 10.71 9.72 11.63
CA TYR A 12 10.05 9.53 10.33
C TYR A 12 9.56 10.85 9.74
N GLY A 13 8.84 11.66 10.52
CA GLY A 13 8.32 12.95 10.07
C GLY A 13 9.41 13.92 9.64
N VAL A 14 10.49 14.04 10.43
CA VAL A 14 11.62 14.95 10.14
C VAL A 14 12.35 14.52 8.88
N GLN A 15 12.61 13.22 8.70
CA GLN A 15 13.32 12.72 7.52
C GLN A 15 12.46 12.82 6.25
N LEU A 16 11.15 12.60 6.37
CA LEU A 16 10.22 12.61 5.25
C LEU A 16 9.78 14.02 4.81
N ALA A 17 9.65 14.96 5.75
CA ALA A 17 9.05 16.27 5.50
C ALA A 17 9.67 17.06 4.33
N PRO A 18 11.01 17.17 4.18
CA PRO A 18 11.59 17.91 3.06
C PRO A 18 11.15 17.38 1.69
N GLY A 19 11.13 16.05 1.54
CA GLY A 19 10.70 15.42 0.29
C GLY A 19 9.21 15.61 0.03
N LEU A 20 8.36 15.46 1.05
CA LEU A 20 6.92 15.71 0.91
C LEU A 20 6.59 17.17 0.59
N VAL A 21 7.34 18.14 1.14
CA VAL A 21 7.17 19.55 0.79
C VAL A 21 7.48 19.78 -0.69
N LEU A 22 8.55 19.20 -1.21
CA LEU A 22 8.91 19.31 -2.63
C LEU A 22 7.89 18.64 -3.55
N PHE A 23 7.45 17.42 -3.23
CA PHE A 23 6.38 16.75 -3.99
C PHE A 23 5.05 17.50 -3.91
N GLY A 24 4.70 18.06 -2.74
CA GLY A 24 3.52 18.88 -2.54
C GLY A 24 3.54 20.17 -3.37
N LEU A 25 4.69 20.86 -3.39
CA LEU A 25 4.89 22.04 -4.24
C LEU A 25 4.82 21.67 -5.72
N TRP A 26 5.48 20.59 -6.13
CA TRP A 26 5.44 20.11 -7.51
C TRP A 26 4.01 19.75 -7.93
N PHE A 27 3.25 19.08 -7.05
CA PHE A 27 1.84 18.78 -7.28
C PHE A 27 0.98 20.04 -7.40
N ALA A 28 1.19 21.03 -6.52
CA ALA A 28 0.45 22.29 -6.53
C ALA A 28 0.73 23.14 -7.78
N LEU A 29 1.98 23.16 -8.25
CA LEU A 29 2.39 23.88 -9.46
C LEU A 29 1.97 23.16 -10.75
N THR A 30 1.70 21.85 -10.71
CA THR A 30 1.30 21.08 -11.89
C THR A 30 -0.17 21.34 -12.25
N PRO A 31 -0.47 21.87 -13.46
CA PRO A 31 -1.84 22.16 -13.88
C PRO A 31 -2.75 20.93 -13.86
N ARG A 32 -4.03 21.14 -13.56
CA ARG A 32 -5.05 20.07 -13.52
C ARG A 32 -5.27 19.38 -14.87
N SER A 33 -4.90 20.03 -15.99
CA SER A 33 -4.94 19.42 -17.33
C SER A 33 -3.90 18.30 -17.51
N LEU A 34 -2.82 18.29 -16.71
CA LEU A 34 -1.78 17.26 -16.74
C LEU A 34 -2.07 16.15 -15.74
N THR A 35 -3.25 15.52 -15.84
CA THR A 35 -3.75 14.48 -14.94
C THR A 35 -2.72 13.36 -14.71
N GLY A 36 -2.15 12.82 -15.80
CA GLY A 36 -1.15 11.75 -15.69
C GLY A 36 0.08 12.15 -14.88
N LEU A 37 0.60 13.38 -15.07
CA LEU A 37 1.74 13.87 -14.30
C LEU A 37 1.39 14.04 -12.82
N ARG A 38 0.20 14.56 -12.50
CA ARG A 38 -0.29 14.66 -11.11
C ARG A 38 -0.35 13.29 -10.43
N ILE A 39 -0.79 12.25 -11.14
CA ILE A 39 -0.79 10.87 -10.64
C ILE A 39 0.65 10.37 -10.40
N VAL A 40 1.56 10.59 -11.34
CA VAL A 40 2.98 10.21 -11.20
C VAL A 40 3.62 10.87 -9.98
N ILE A 41 3.34 12.16 -9.73
CA ILE A 41 3.84 12.89 -8.56
C ILE A 41 3.36 12.24 -7.26
N LEU A 42 2.07 11.87 -7.18
CA LEU A 42 1.51 11.20 -6.00
C LEU A 42 2.10 9.80 -5.80
N LEU A 43 2.30 9.03 -6.89
CA LEU A 43 2.96 7.73 -6.84
C LEU A 43 4.40 7.84 -6.35
N ALA A 44 5.16 8.82 -6.86
CA ALA A 44 6.53 9.07 -6.44
C ALA A 44 6.61 9.51 -4.97
N ALA A 45 5.69 10.38 -4.52
CA ALA A 45 5.58 10.77 -3.11
C ALA A 45 5.25 9.56 -2.22
N PHE A 46 4.38 8.65 -2.68
CA PHE A 46 4.08 7.40 -1.97
C PHE A 46 5.28 6.47 -1.87
N VAL A 47 6.03 6.27 -2.97
CA VAL A 47 7.28 5.49 -2.96
C VAL A 47 8.27 6.07 -1.95
N LEU A 48 8.43 7.41 -1.92
CA LEU A 48 9.27 8.07 -0.92
C LEU A 48 8.81 7.76 0.52
N MET A 49 7.52 7.92 0.82
CA MET A 49 6.96 7.65 2.15
C MET A 49 7.26 6.21 2.58
N ARG A 50 6.98 5.24 1.71
CA ARG A 50 7.21 3.81 1.96
C ARG A 50 8.70 3.49 2.16
N ASP A 51 9.57 3.99 1.28
CA ASP A 51 10.98 3.58 1.27
C ASP A 51 11.79 4.22 2.41
N VAL A 52 11.39 5.40 2.90
CA VAL A 52 12.00 6.03 4.10
C VAL A 52 11.75 5.22 5.37
N MET A 53 10.69 4.41 5.43
CA MET A 53 10.40 3.55 6.59
C MET A 53 11.47 2.46 6.79
N THR A 54 12.15 2.00 5.74
CA THR A 54 13.15 0.92 5.85
C THR A 54 14.43 1.33 6.58
N PRO A 55 15.15 2.41 6.21
CA PRO A 55 16.34 2.83 6.96
C PRO A 55 16.04 3.26 8.40
N LEU A 56 14.79 3.62 8.71
CA LEU A 56 14.33 3.95 10.06
C LEU A 56 13.92 2.72 10.89
N GLY A 57 14.03 1.51 10.34
CA GLY A 57 13.65 0.28 11.05
C GLY A 57 12.16 0.20 11.37
N MET A 58 11.30 0.89 10.60
CA MET A 58 9.84 0.83 10.80
C MET A 58 9.22 -0.35 10.04
N TRP A 59 9.92 -0.88 9.02
CA TRP A 59 9.61 -2.15 8.39
C TRP A 59 10.83 -2.74 7.66
N ALA A 60 10.81 -4.05 7.44
CA ALA A 60 11.81 -4.79 6.68
C ALA A 60 11.16 -5.95 5.91
N ILE A 61 11.84 -6.44 4.88
CA ILE A 61 11.42 -7.62 4.11
C ILE A 61 12.53 -8.67 4.18
N SER A 62 12.16 -9.95 4.37
CA SER A 62 13.09 -11.09 4.34
C SER A 62 13.21 -11.71 2.93
N ARG A 63 14.15 -12.64 2.75
CA ARG A 63 14.31 -13.40 1.49
C ARG A 63 13.09 -14.25 1.15
N GLU A 64 12.39 -14.71 2.17
CA GLU A 64 11.16 -15.49 2.10
C GLU A 64 9.93 -14.59 1.88
N VAL A 65 10.14 -13.28 1.62
CA VAL A 65 9.09 -12.27 1.45
C VAL A 65 8.23 -12.12 2.71
N GLN A 66 8.80 -12.39 3.89
CA GLN A 66 8.16 -12.06 5.15
C GLN A 66 8.30 -10.56 5.38
N ILE A 67 7.20 -9.89 5.73
CA ILE A 67 7.20 -8.46 5.95
C ILE A 67 7.15 -8.21 7.46
N ALA A 68 8.24 -7.68 8.00
CA ALA A 68 8.32 -7.28 9.39
C ALA A 68 8.01 -5.79 9.54
N PHE A 69 7.16 -5.41 10.48
CA PHE A 69 6.81 -4.01 10.78
C PHE A 69 7.21 -3.64 12.21
N SER A 70 7.26 -2.33 12.53
CA SER A 70 7.54 -1.86 13.90
C SER A 70 6.75 -2.66 14.94
N ALA A 71 7.45 -3.13 15.98
CA ALA A 71 6.82 -3.84 17.10
C ALA A 71 5.86 -2.94 17.90
N ASN A 72 5.85 -1.63 17.64
CA ASN A 72 5.06 -0.66 18.35
C ASN A 72 3.67 -0.50 17.70
N ALA A 73 2.65 -1.14 18.28
CA ALA A 73 1.27 -1.08 17.79
C ALA A 73 0.73 0.36 17.60
N PHE A 74 1.18 1.30 18.44
CA PHE A 74 0.80 2.71 18.32
C PHE A 74 1.33 3.34 17.03
N VAL A 75 2.58 3.06 16.67
CA VAL A 75 3.19 3.55 15.42
C VAL A 75 2.43 3.02 14.20
N LEU A 76 2.11 1.72 14.19
CA LEU A 76 1.32 1.10 13.12
C LEU A 76 -0.07 1.74 12.98
N ALA A 77 -0.76 1.96 14.10
CA ALA A 77 -2.07 2.60 14.11
C ALA A 77 -2.03 4.04 13.61
N VAL A 78 -1.02 4.82 14.02
CA VAL A 78 -0.84 6.21 13.56
C VAL A 78 -0.54 6.25 12.07
N LEU A 79 0.37 5.43 11.57
CA LEU A 79 0.70 5.37 10.14
C LEU A 79 -0.53 4.99 9.29
N GLY A 80 -1.25 3.93 9.68
CA GLY A 80 -2.48 3.52 8.98
C GLY A 80 -3.58 4.60 9.03
N GLY A 81 -3.75 5.27 10.17
CA GLY A 81 -4.68 6.38 10.33
C GLY A 81 -4.31 7.59 9.46
N LEU A 82 -3.02 7.97 9.42
CA LEU A 82 -2.52 9.06 8.58
C LEU A 82 -2.70 8.76 7.09
N SER A 83 -2.58 7.50 6.66
CA SER A 83 -2.90 7.10 5.29
C SER A 83 -4.36 7.36 4.95
N VAL A 84 -5.30 7.03 5.85
CA VAL A 84 -6.73 7.34 5.66
C VAL A 84 -6.98 8.85 5.62
N VAL A 85 -6.36 9.61 6.51
CA VAL A 85 -6.43 11.08 6.49
C VAL A 85 -5.92 11.63 5.16
N LEU A 86 -4.81 11.10 4.62
CA LEU A 86 -4.29 11.52 3.33
C LEU A 86 -5.26 11.22 2.18
N ILE A 87 -5.92 10.06 2.18
CA ILE A 87 -6.99 9.74 1.21
C ILE A 87 -8.12 10.79 1.29
N MET A 88 -8.55 11.14 2.51
CA MET A 88 -9.58 12.17 2.71
C MET A 88 -9.13 13.55 2.23
N LEU A 89 -7.85 13.91 2.43
CA LEU A 89 -7.28 15.16 1.92
C LEU A 89 -7.24 15.17 0.39
N LEU A 90 -6.81 14.07 -0.24
CA LEU A 90 -6.79 13.94 -1.69
C LEU A 90 -8.19 14.09 -2.31
N SER A 91 -9.24 13.60 -1.64
CA SER A 91 -10.63 13.79 -2.11
C SER A 91 -11.03 15.27 -2.21
N ARG A 92 -10.41 16.15 -1.41
CA ARG A 92 -10.66 17.59 -1.40
C ARG A 92 -9.68 18.37 -2.27
N LEU A 93 -8.41 18.00 -2.28
CA LEU A 93 -7.34 18.73 -2.97
C LEU A 93 -7.26 18.37 -4.47
N ALA A 94 -7.71 17.18 -4.84
CA ALA A 94 -7.67 16.67 -6.20
C ALA A 94 -9.00 16.02 -6.62
N PRO A 95 -10.12 16.77 -6.59
CA PRO A 95 -11.44 16.23 -6.92
C PRO A 95 -11.51 15.68 -8.35
N GLU A 96 -10.67 16.19 -9.26
CA GLU A 96 -10.52 15.66 -10.62
C GLU A 96 -10.00 14.20 -10.63
N LEU A 97 -9.05 13.88 -9.76
CA LEU A 97 -8.51 12.52 -9.62
C LEU A 97 -9.51 11.62 -8.89
N TRP A 98 -10.21 12.17 -7.88
CA TRP A 98 -11.23 11.43 -7.13
C TRP A 98 -12.35 10.88 -8.02
N ARG A 99 -12.71 11.61 -9.10
CA ARG A 99 -13.71 11.17 -10.08
C ARG A 99 -13.28 9.96 -10.91
N LEU A 100 -12.00 9.61 -10.93
CA LEU A 100 -11.48 8.41 -11.60
C LEU A 100 -11.79 7.14 -10.81
N ILE A 101 -12.08 7.27 -9.51
CA ILE A 101 -12.24 6.13 -8.63
C ILE A 101 -13.61 5.47 -8.84
N ARG A 102 -13.57 4.16 -9.11
CA ARG A 102 -14.72 3.28 -9.02
C ARG A 102 -14.66 2.50 -7.71
N TRP A 103 -15.33 2.99 -6.66
CA TRP A 103 -15.30 2.39 -5.33
C TRP A 103 -15.81 0.95 -5.31
N THR A 104 -16.95 0.73 -5.96
CA THR A 104 -17.60 -0.58 -6.08
C THR A 104 -18.18 -0.74 -7.48
N VAL A 105 -18.14 -1.95 -8.01
CA VAL A 105 -18.76 -2.33 -9.29
C VAL A 105 -19.62 -3.57 -9.06
N GLY A 106 -20.90 -3.51 -9.46
CA GLY A 106 -21.84 -4.59 -9.20
C GLY A 106 -22.24 -4.69 -7.72
N ASN A 107 -22.36 -5.91 -7.20
CA ASN A 107 -22.77 -6.17 -5.81
C ASN A 107 -21.58 -5.97 -4.84
N PRO A 108 -21.64 -4.99 -3.92
CA PRO A 108 -20.54 -4.72 -2.99
C PRO A 108 -20.16 -5.91 -2.10
N SER A 109 -21.14 -6.65 -1.59
CA SER A 109 -20.88 -7.80 -0.71
C SER A 109 -20.13 -8.92 -1.43
N VAL A 110 -20.50 -9.20 -2.68
CA VAL A 110 -19.75 -10.16 -3.53
C VAL A 110 -18.33 -9.67 -3.77
N GLY A 111 -18.17 -8.37 -4.06
CA GLY A 111 -16.85 -7.77 -4.21
C GLY A 111 -15.98 -7.92 -2.97
N LEU A 112 -16.50 -7.61 -1.79
CA LEU A 112 -15.77 -7.74 -0.52
C LEU A 112 -15.38 -9.19 -0.22
N LEU A 113 -16.29 -10.15 -0.46
CA LEU A 113 -16.01 -11.58 -0.30
C LEU A 113 -14.92 -12.05 -1.26
N VAL A 114 -14.96 -11.61 -2.52
CA VAL A 114 -13.92 -11.92 -3.50
C VAL A 114 -12.59 -11.27 -3.10
N GLY A 115 -12.60 -10.02 -2.63
CA GLY A 115 -11.41 -9.35 -2.13
C GLY A 115 -10.76 -10.15 -0.99
N LEU A 116 -11.54 -10.53 0.00
CA LEU A 116 -11.07 -11.37 1.12
C LEU A 116 -10.52 -12.71 0.62
N ALA A 117 -11.22 -13.40 -0.28
CA ALA A 117 -10.80 -14.67 -0.82
C ALA A 117 -9.47 -14.57 -1.59
N VAL A 118 -9.30 -13.52 -2.42
CA VAL A 118 -8.05 -13.26 -3.15
C VAL A 118 -6.91 -12.92 -2.19
N GLY A 119 -7.16 -12.08 -1.18
CA GLY A 119 -6.17 -11.77 -0.15
C GLY A 119 -5.72 -13.01 0.61
N CYS A 120 -6.64 -13.89 0.98
CA CYS A 120 -6.33 -15.19 1.58
C CYS A 120 -5.56 -16.11 0.63
N LEU A 121 -5.91 -16.12 -0.67
CA LEU A 121 -5.23 -16.94 -1.68
C LEU A 121 -3.75 -16.56 -1.85
N ILE A 122 -3.41 -15.30 -1.60
CA ILE A 122 -2.01 -14.83 -1.59
C ILE A 122 -1.38 -15.06 -0.22
N GLY A 123 -2.02 -14.56 0.85
CA GLY A 123 -1.43 -14.49 2.17
C GLY A 123 -1.32 -15.84 2.88
N VAL A 124 -2.31 -16.74 2.76
CA VAL A 124 -2.29 -18.03 3.48
C VAL A 124 -1.14 -18.94 3.00
N PRO A 125 -0.94 -19.17 1.69
CA PRO A 125 0.17 -20.00 1.23
C PRO A 125 1.54 -19.45 1.66
N LEU A 126 1.73 -18.13 1.59
CA LEU A 126 2.97 -17.48 2.03
C LEU A 126 3.16 -17.61 3.54
N ARG A 127 2.12 -17.35 4.33
CA ARG A 127 2.15 -17.49 5.79
C ARG A 127 2.55 -18.91 6.21
N LEU A 128 2.01 -19.93 5.54
CA LEU A 128 2.34 -21.34 5.78
C LEU A 128 3.78 -21.66 5.36
N TYR A 129 4.20 -21.20 4.17
CA TYR A 129 5.57 -21.36 3.69
C TYR A 129 6.61 -20.73 4.62
N GLN A 130 6.29 -19.56 5.19
CA GLN A 130 7.12 -18.80 6.11
C GLN A 130 7.08 -19.33 7.56
N GLY A 131 6.21 -20.30 7.86
CA GLY A 131 6.07 -20.84 9.22
C GLY A 131 5.58 -19.79 10.25
N ILE A 132 4.79 -18.80 9.83
CA ILE A 132 4.33 -17.74 10.74
C ILE A 132 3.24 -18.27 11.67
N GLU A 133 3.65 -18.63 12.87
CA GLU A 133 2.77 -19.02 13.97
C GLU A 133 2.58 -17.84 14.94
N GLY A 134 1.45 -17.14 14.82
CA GLY A 134 1.19 -15.93 15.63
C GLY A 134 1.21 -16.18 17.14
N ALA A 135 0.83 -17.38 17.58
CA ALA A 135 0.87 -17.78 18.99
C ALA A 135 2.31 -17.96 19.52
N ALA A 136 3.27 -18.24 18.64
CA ALA A 136 4.69 -18.35 18.99
C ALA A 136 5.39 -16.98 19.08
N ILE A 137 4.78 -15.93 18.55
CA ILE A 137 5.33 -14.57 18.56
C ILE A 137 4.94 -13.87 19.86
N HIS A 138 5.94 -13.51 20.68
CA HIS A 138 5.71 -12.79 21.93
C HIS A 138 5.01 -11.45 21.68
N GLY A 139 3.92 -11.17 22.41
CA GLY A 139 3.18 -9.91 22.30
C GLY A 139 2.31 -9.75 21.03
N TYR A 140 2.20 -10.79 20.19
CA TYR A 140 1.48 -10.73 18.90
C TYR A 140 0.05 -10.17 19.02
N TRP A 141 -0.71 -10.62 20.01
CA TRP A 141 -2.10 -10.20 20.19
C TRP A 141 -2.26 -8.73 20.59
N VAL A 142 -1.25 -8.13 21.22
CA VAL A 142 -1.22 -6.70 21.56
C VAL A 142 -0.80 -5.88 20.34
N TRP A 143 0.08 -6.43 19.50
CA TRP A 143 0.56 -5.83 18.26
C TRP A 143 -0.50 -5.82 17.15
N LEU A 144 -1.26 -6.91 17.04
CA LEU A 144 -2.18 -7.18 15.95
C LEU A 144 -3.20 -6.06 15.67
N PRO A 145 -3.87 -5.42 16.67
CA PRO A 145 -4.80 -4.33 16.39
C PRO A 145 -4.15 -3.14 15.66
N GLY A 146 -2.92 -2.77 16.03
CA GLY A 146 -2.16 -1.73 15.33
C GLY A 146 -1.83 -2.16 13.90
N MET A 147 -1.42 -3.42 13.72
CA MET A 147 -1.15 -3.99 12.40
C MET A 147 -2.40 -4.05 11.52
N VAL A 148 -3.58 -4.35 12.07
CA VAL A 148 -4.85 -4.32 11.30
C VAL A 148 -5.11 -2.91 10.77
N VAL A 149 -4.93 -1.87 11.60
CA VAL A 149 -5.11 -0.48 11.17
C VAL A 149 -4.11 -0.12 10.07
N LEU A 150 -2.84 -0.51 10.20
CA LEU A 150 -1.84 -0.29 9.16
C LEU A 150 -2.18 -1.05 7.88
N ALA A 151 -2.45 -2.35 7.98
CA ALA A 151 -2.70 -3.23 6.85
C ALA A 151 -3.89 -2.78 6.01
N TYR A 152 -4.96 -2.25 6.61
CA TYR A 152 -6.06 -1.72 5.81
C TYR A 152 -5.89 -0.25 5.46
N GLY A 153 -5.30 0.58 6.33
CA GLY A 153 -5.14 2.01 6.11
C GLY A 153 -4.06 2.36 5.08
N ALA A 154 -2.84 1.85 5.26
CA ALA A 154 -1.73 2.11 4.35
C ALA A 154 -1.97 1.50 2.97
N ASN A 155 -2.45 0.25 2.92
CA ASN A 155 -2.79 -0.38 1.65
C ASN A 155 -4.04 0.25 1.01
N ALA A 156 -4.95 0.86 1.77
CA ALA A 156 -6.02 1.68 1.18
C ALA A 156 -5.47 2.87 0.39
N LEU A 157 -4.45 3.55 0.93
CA LEU A 157 -3.80 4.66 0.23
C LEU A 157 -3.17 4.16 -1.07
N GLU A 158 -2.42 3.06 -1.00
CA GLU A 158 -1.77 2.47 -2.17
C GLU A 158 -2.78 2.06 -3.25
N GLU A 159 -3.87 1.39 -2.88
CA GLU A 159 -4.94 1.02 -3.81
C GLU A 159 -5.68 2.25 -4.37
N VAL A 160 -5.87 3.31 -3.60
CA VAL A 160 -6.44 4.57 -4.13
C VAL A 160 -5.52 5.16 -5.20
N LEU A 161 -4.20 5.13 -5.02
CA LEU A 161 -3.25 5.67 -5.98
C LEU A 161 -3.14 4.80 -7.25
N PHE A 162 -2.93 3.49 -7.09
CA PHE A 162 -2.72 2.59 -8.24
C PHE A 162 -4.02 2.14 -8.91
N ARG A 163 -5.04 1.76 -8.13
CA ARG A 163 -6.29 1.17 -8.64
C ARG A 163 -7.39 2.22 -8.78
N GLY A 164 -7.38 3.23 -7.92
CA GLY A 164 -8.24 4.40 -8.05
C GLY A 164 -7.78 5.32 -9.18
N PHE A 165 -6.65 5.99 -9.00
CA PHE A 165 -6.19 7.05 -9.90
C PHE A 165 -5.52 6.51 -11.16
N LEU A 166 -4.42 5.75 -11.04
CA LEU A 166 -3.66 5.31 -12.22
C LEU A 166 -4.50 4.41 -13.13
N GLN A 167 -5.09 3.34 -12.60
CA GLN A 167 -5.93 2.44 -13.40
C GLN A 167 -7.18 3.15 -13.93
N GLY A 168 -7.83 4.00 -13.14
CA GLY A 168 -8.99 4.79 -13.58
C GLY A 168 -8.66 5.77 -14.72
N TYR A 169 -7.47 6.38 -14.68
CA TYR A 169 -6.97 7.21 -15.77
C TYR A 169 -6.67 6.38 -17.03
N LEU A 170 -5.96 5.26 -16.89
CA LEU A 170 -5.61 4.40 -18.02
C LEU A 170 -6.85 3.83 -18.75
N GLU A 171 -7.93 3.54 -18.02
CA GLU A 171 -9.21 3.11 -18.60
C GLU A 171 -9.87 4.13 -19.53
N GLN A 172 -9.44 5.40 -19.52
CA GLN A 172 -9.88 6.42 -20.47
C GLN A 172 -9.16 6.31 -21.84
N HIS A 173 -8.06 5.58 -21.89
CA HIS A 173 -7.16 5.52 -23.04
C HIS A 173 -6.97 4.11 -23.62
N VAL A 174 -7.15 3.08 -22.78
CA VAL A 174 -6.98 1.67 -23.18
C VAL A 174 -8.11 0.81 -22.63
N THR A 175 -8.20 -0.44 -23.10
CA THR A 175 -9.20 -1.40 -22.59
C THR A 175 -9.02 -1.66 -21.09
N PRO A 176 -10.08 -2.01 -20.35
CA PRO A 176 -10.00 -2.24 -18.91
C PRO A 176 -8.95 -3.28 -18.49
N LEU A 177 -8.85 -4.38 -19.24
CA LEU A 177 -7.83 -5.41 -18.98
C LEU A 177 -6.42 -4.84 -19.15
N ARG A 178 -6.17 -4.08 -20.23
CA ARG A 178 -4.85 -3.49 -20.46
C ARG A 178 -4.51 -2.46 -19.38
N ALA A 179 -5.47 -1.64 -18.94
CA ALA A 179 -5.29 -0.72 -17.82
C ALA A 179 -4.95 -1.45 -16.52
N ALA A 180 -5.63 -2.56 -16.22
CA ALA A 180 -5.34 -3.39 -15.05
C ALA A 180 -3.93 -4.00 -15.10
N LEU A 181 -3.53 -4.56 -16.24
CA LEU A 181 -2.19 -5.12 -16.43
C LEU A 181 -1.10 -4.04 -16.30
N ILE A 182 -1.29 -2.87 -16.91
CA ILE A 182 -0.35 -1.75 -16.79
C ILE A 182 -0.26 -1.29 -15.33
N SER A 183 -1.38 -1.15 -14.62
CA SER A 183 -1.38 -0.75 -13.21
C SER A 183 -0.65 -1.76 -12.32
N GLY A 184 -0.89 -3.06 -12.49
CA GLY A 184 -0.18 -4.12 -11.75
C GLY A 184 1.32 -4.17 -12.04
N VAL A 185 1.72 -3.96 -13.30
CA VAL A 185 3.16 -3.88 -13.67
C VAL A 185 3.79 -2.60 -13.11
N ALA A 186 3.11 -1.46 -13.19
CA ALA A 186 3.59 -0.19 -12.64
C ALA A 186 3.76 -0.28 -11.11
N PHE A 187 2.86 -0.97 -10.41
CA PHE A 187 2.97 -1.27 -9.00
C PHE A 187 4.27 -2.05 -8.69
N ALA A 188 4.53 -3.15 -9.39
CA ALA A 188 5.77 -3.91 -9.21
C ALA A 188 7.02 -3.08 -9.56
N ALA A 189 6.95 -2.28 -10.63
CA ALA A 189 8.05 -1.39 -11.02
C ALA A 189 8.35 -0.33 -9.94
N CYS A 190 7.34 0.18 -9.24
CA CYS A 190 7.53 1.10 -8.11
C CYS A 190 8.19 0.43 -6.89
N HIS A 191 8.31 -0.89 -6.86
CA HIS A 191 9.05 -1.64 -5.86
C HIS A 191 10.49 -2.00 -6.31
N ALA A 192 10.91 -1.61 -7.52
CA ALA A 192 12.25 -1.92 -8.02
C ALA A 192 13.37 -1.32 -7.16
N PHE A 193 13.23 -0.07 -6.72
CA PHE A 193 14.22 0.55 -5.83
C PHE A 193 14.29 -0.16 -4.48
N LEU A 194 13.14 -0.46 -3.88
CA LEU A 194 13.05 -1.26 -2.66
C LEU A 194 13.75 -2.63 -2.82
N ALA A 195 13.45 -3.35 -3.90
CA ALA A 195 13.94 -4.69 -4.17
C ALA A 195 15.45 -4.72 -4.47
N LEU A 196 15.94 -3.80 -5.30
CA LEU A 196 17.29 -3.83 -5.87
C LEU A 196 18.30 -2.97 -5.11
N SER A 197 17.85 -1.95 -4.38
CA SER A 197 18.73 -0.99 -3.71
C SER A 197 18.59 -1.05 -2.20
N VAL A 198 17.36 -0.92 -1.69
CA VAL A 198 17.11 -0.79 -0.25
C VAL A 198 17.29 -2.13 0.47
N THR A 199 16.72 -3.21 -0.06
CA THR A 199 16.71 -4.52 0.59
C THR A 199 17.71 -5.51 -0.01
N GLN A 200 18.17 -5.29 -1.24
CA GLN A 200 19.04 -6.20 -2.00
C GLN A 200 18.47 -7.62 -2.17
N LEU A 201 17.15 -7.79 -2.07
CA LEU A 201 16.47 -9.08 -2.22
C LEU A 201 16.23 -9.44 -3.69
N GLY A 202 16.09 -8.43 -4.56
CA GLY A 202 15.94 -8.62 -6.00
C GLY A 202 14.61 -9.23 -6.44
N TRP A 203 14.68 -10.25 -7.29
CA TRP A 203 13.52 -10.79 -8.01
C TRP A 203 12.37 -11.32 -7.14
N PRO A 204 12.56 -11.89 -5.93
CA PRO A 204 11.44 -12.40 -5.13
C PRO A 204 10.46 -11.29 -4.74
N VAL A 205 10.97 -10.11 -4.38
CA VAL A 205 10.13 -8.92 -4.06
C VAL A 205 9.38 -8.46 -5.30
N LEU A 206 10.03 -8.44 -6.47
CA LEU A 206 9.40 -8.04 -7.72
C LEU A 206 8.32 -9.03 -8.17
N LEU A 207 8.55 -10.33 -8.03
CA LEU A 207 7.56 -11.34 -8.37
C LEU A 207 6.35 -11.26 -7.44
N PHE A 208 6.59 -11.16 -6.13
CA PHE A 208 5.53 -11.01 -5.14
C PHE A 208 4.67 -9.79 -5.44
N THR A 209 5.30 -8.61 -5.56
CA THR A 209 4.58 -7.36 -5.84
C THR A 209 3.90 -7.38 -7.20
N LEU A 210 4.42 -8.10 -8.20
CA LEU A 210 3.74 -8.29 -9.48
C LEU A 210 2.48 -9.16 -9.34
N VAL A 211 2.55 -10.29 -8.63
CA VAL A 211 1.40 -11.19 -8.42
C VAL A 211 0.31 -10.49 -7.64
N GLU A 212 0.65 -9.91 -6.49
CA GLU A 212 -0.26 -9.09 -5.69
C GLU A 212 -0.79 -7.91 -6.50
N GLY A 213 0.09 -7.28 -7.26
CA GLY A 213 -0.19 -6.13 -8.09
C GLY A 213 -1.29 -6.42 -9.13
N LEU A 214 -1.12 -7.50 -9.86
CA LEU A 214 -2.06 -7.96 -10.87
C LEU A 214 -3.37 -8.44 -10.24
N ALA A 215 -3.31 -9.18 -9.13
CA ALA A 215 -4.49 -9.65 -8.43
C ALA A 215 -5.39 -8.48 -7.99
N CYS A 216 -4.82 -7.48 -7.32
CA CYS A 216 -5.57 -6.30 -6.88
C CYS A 216 -6.11 -5.48 -8.05
N ALA A 217 -5.35 -5.33 -9.14
CA ALA A 217 -5.79 -4.62 -10.33
C ALA A 217 -6.97 -5.32 -11.05
N LEU A 218 -6.95 -6.65 -11.12
CA LEU A 218 -8.04 -7.46 -11.68
C LEU A 218 -9.28 -7.46 -10.77
N VAL A 219 -9.08 -7.55 -9.45
CA VAL A 219 -10.17 -7.37 -8.47
C VAL A 219 -10.81 -6.00 -8.64
N ARG A 220 -10.02 -4.92 -8.73
CA ARG A 220 -10.57 -3.57 -8.96
C ARG A 220 -11.28 -3.47 -10.30
N MET A 221 -10.75 -4.07 -11.37
CA MET A 221 -11.39 -4.04 -12.68
C MET A 221 -12.81 -4.61 -12.62
N ARG A 222 -13.03 -5.67 -11.85
CA ARG A 222 -14.33 -6.37 -11.79
C ARG A 222 -15.26 -5.86 -10.68
N TYR A 223 -14.72 -5.47 -9.54
CA TYR A 223 -15.49 -5.21 -8.31
C TYR A 223 -15.26 -3.82 -7.69
N GLY A 224 -14.28 -3.06 -8.15
CA GLY A 224 -13.96 -1.72 -7.65
C GLY A 224 -12.81 -1.68 -6.64
N VAL A 225 -12.43 -0.46 -6.24
CA VAL A 225 -11.26 -0.20 -5.37
C VAL A 225 -11.45 -0.80 -3.98
N LEU A 226 -12.64 -0.73 -3.38
CA LEU A 226 -12.83 -1.21 -2.01
C LEU A 226 -12.54 -2.72 -1.87
N PRO A 227 -13.03 -3.60 -2.76
CA PRO A 227 -12.57 -5.00 -2.82
C PRO A 227 -11.05 -5.19 -2.99
N ALA A 228 -10.37 -4.34 -3.75
CA ALA A 228 -8.92 -4.41 -3.90
C ALA A 228 -8.19 -4.02 -2.61
N ILE A 229 -8.70 -3.04 -1.86
CA ILE A 229 -8.21 -2.69 -0.51
C ILE A 229 -8.32 -3.89 0.42
N ILE A 230 -9.45 -4.61 0.39
CA ILE A 230 -9.63 -5.82 1.19
C ILE A 230 -8.65 -6.91 0.77
N ALA A 231 -8.46 -7.14 -0.53
CA ALA A 231 -7.51 -8.14 -1.02
C ALA A 231 -6.08 -7.84 -0.57
N HIS A 232 -5.62 -6.63 -0.83
CA HIS A 232 -4.26 -6.19 -0.49
C HIS A 232 -4.04 -6.20 1.02
N GLY A 233 -4.90 -5.53 1.79
CA GLY A 233 -4.78 -5.45 3.25
C GLY A 233 -4.82 -6.83 3.91
N THR A 234 -5.64 -7.76 3.41
CA THR A 234 -5.69 -9.14 3.93
C THR A 234 -4.41 -9.90 3.61
N ALA A 235 -3.87 -9.79 2.39
CA ALA A 235 -2.62 -10.46 2.02
C ALA A 235 -1.47 -10.02 2.93
N ILE A 236 -1.30 -8.70 3.10
CA ILE A 236 -0.26 -8.11 3.96
C ILE A 236 -0.45 -8.49 5.43
N LEU A 237 -1.67 -8.39 5.97
CA LEU A 237 -1.96 -8.75 7.35
C LEU A 237 -1.58 -10.21 7.66
N LEU A 238 -1.77 -11.12 6.71
CA LEU A 238 -1.48 -12.54 6.89
C LEU A 238 0.02 -12.85 6.93
N ILE A 239 0.86 -12.09 6.24
CA ILE A 239 2.31 -12.30 6.15
C ILE A 239 3.12 -11.33 7.03
N ALA A 240 2.44 -10.42 7.73
CA ALA A 240 3.05 -9.44 8.61
C ALA A 240 3.50 -10.06 9.95
N VAL A 241 4.70 -9.67 10.40
CA VAL A 241 5.25 -10.00 11.72
C VAL A 241 5.81 -8.74 12.40
N PRO A 242 5.93 -8.69 13.74
CA PRO A 242 6.66 -7.62 14.39
C PRO A 242 8.17 -7.76 14.13
N LEU A 243 8.85 -6.62 13.97
CA LEU A 243 10.31 -6.53 13.99
C LEU A 243 10.83 -6.92 15.37
N THR A 244 11.83 -7.81 15.38
CA THR A 244 12.52 -8.30 16.58
C THR A 244 13.92 -7.72 16.70
#